data_AF-A0A940RCN6-F1
#
_entry.id   AF-A0A940RCN6-F1
#
_cell.length_a   1.000
_cell.length_b   1.000
_cell.length_c   1.000
_cell.angle_alpha   90.00
_cell.angle_beta   90.00
_cell.angle_gamma   90.00
#
_symmetry.space_group_name_H-M   'P 1'
#
loop_
_entity.id
_entity.type
_entity.pdbx_description
1 polymer ?
#
loop_
_entity_poly.entity_id
_entity_poly.type
_entity_poly.pdbx_seq_one_letter_code
_entity_poly.pdbx_strand_id
1 'polypeptide(L)'
;MSKNSTLEKNINAEIEEAPSSKSRKGFKAWFERTATSITKAAGSSTAFLMAVAVILVWAVTGPIFHYSDTWQLVINTGTTIITFLMVFIIQQSQNKDSLAIQLKLNELIACEERASNRLIDVEDLTQEELEVLKKFYVRLSELAEQEKDLFSSHSVDEATGRHNHKLSIRHKPMPLMNNNGAEKKQ
;
A
#
# COMPACT_ATOMS: atom_id res chain seq x y z
N MET A 1 8.74 -28.68 -45.44
CA MET A 1 8.57 -27.29 -44.95
C MET A 1 7.07 -26.95 -44.74
N SER A 2 6.29 -27.83 -44.08
CA SER A 2 4.82 -27.66 -43.96
C SER A 2 4.26 -27.85 -42.53
N LYS A 3 5.04 -28.47 -41.61
CA LYS A 3 4.59 -28.73 -40.23
C LYS A 3 4.59 -27.50 -39.31
N ASN A 4 5.39 -26.45 -39.58
CA ASN A 4 5.41 -25.26 -38.73
C ASN A 4 4.16 -24.37 -38.90
N SER A 5 3.52 -24.36 -40.07
CA SER A 5 2.36 -23.48 -40.29
C SER A 5 1.09 -23.94 -39.55
N THR A 6 0.96 -25.25 -39.32
CA THR A 6 -0.20 -25.82 -38.62
C THR A 6 -0.06 -25.69 -37.10
N LEU A 7 1.17 -25.76 -36.60
CA LEU A 7 1.49 -25.61 -35.18
C LEU A 7 1.33 -24.15 -34.75
N GLU A 8 1.80 -23.20 -35.57
CA GLU A 8 1.58 -21.77 -35.31
C GLU A 8 0.09 -21.38 -35.40
N LYS A 9 -0.68 -22.00 -36.31
CA LYS A 9 -2.13 -21.78 -36.38
C LYS A 9 -2.87 -22.30 -35.16
N ASN A 10 -2.47 -23.46 -34.61
CA ASN A 10 -3.10 -24.04 -33.43
C ASN A 10 -2.75 -23.28 -32.14
N ILE A 11 -1.49 -22.80 -32.02
CA ILE A 11 -1.07 -21.95 -30.89
C ILE A 11 -1.83 -20.62 -30.90
N ASN A 12 -2.04 -20.02 -32.08
CA ASN A 12 -2.78 -18.77 -32.20
C ASN A 12 -4.30 -18.94 -31.97
N ALA A 13 -4.86 -20.11 -32.29
CA ALA A 13 -6.27 -20.40 -32.05
C ALA A 13 -6.61 -20.59 -30.55
N GLU A 14 -5.64 -21.05 -29.75
CA GLU A 14 -5.85 -21.28 -28.31
C GLU A 14 -5.63 -20.02 -27.46
N ILE A 15 -4.97 -19.00 -28.01
CA ILE A 15 -4.78 -17.69 -27.35
C ILE A 15 -6.03 -16.79 -27.49
N GLU A 16 -6.93 -17.09 -28.43
CA GLU A 16 -8.12 -16.26 -28.71
C GLU A 16 -9.36 -16.62 -27.84
N GLU A 17 -9.34 -17.75 -27.12
CA GLU A 17 -10.44 -18.18 -26.22
C GLU A 17 -10.18 -17.89 -24.73
N ALA A 18 -9.55 -16.75 -24.40
CA ALA A 18 -9.60 -16.25 -23.02
C ALA A 18 -11.03 -15.74 -22.72
N PRO A 19 -11.75 -16.28 -21.71
CA PRO A 19 -13.13 -15.90 -21.46
C PRO A 19 -13.24 -14.40 -21.16
N SER A 20 -14.07 -13.73 -21.96
CA SER A 20 -14.27 -12.29 -21.94
C SER A 20 -14.55 -11.73 -20.52
N SER A 21 -13.55 -11.06 -19.97
CA SER A 21 -13.57 -10.41 -18.65
C SER A 21 -14.46 -9.16 -18.57
N LYS A 22 -15.28 -8.88 -19.60
CA LYS A 22 -16.13 -7.68 -19.69
C LYS A 22 -17.20 -7.63 -18.59
N SER A 23 -17.74 -8.78 -18.18
CA SER A 23 -18.79 -8.85 -17.14
C SER A 23 -18.29 -8.44 -15.74
N ARG A 24 -17.09 -8.90 -15.33
CA ARG A 24 -16.52 -8.58 -14.00
C ARG A 24 -16.23 -7.08 -13.82
N LYS A 25 -15.80 -6.39 -14.88
CA LYS A 25 -15.53 -4.94 -14.81
C LYS A 25 -16.81 -4.13 -14.61
N GLY A 26 -17.91 -4.52 -15.25
CA GLY A 26 -19.21 -3.83 -15.15
C GLY A 26 -19.81 -3.90 -13.76
N PHE A 27 -19.90 -5.11 -13.19
CA PHE A 27 -20.45 -5.29 -11.84
C PHE A 27 -19.59 -4.60 -10.77
N LYS A 28 -18.26 -4.72 -10.85
CA LYS A 28 -17.35 -4.05 -9.91
C LYS A 28 -17.51 -2.53 -9.98
N ALA A 29 -17.53 -1.95 -11.18
CA ALA A 29 -17.69 -0.50 -11.33
C ALA A 29 -19.07 0.00 -10.86
N TRP A 30 -20.14 -0.76 -11.10
CA TRP A 30 -21.47 -0.43 -10.59
C TRP A 30 -21.51 -0.53 -9.06
N PHE A 31 -21.00 -1.62 -8.49
CA PHE A 31 -20.94 -1.83 -7.05
C PHE A 31 -20.13 -0.74 -6.36
N GLU A 32 -18.97 -0.38 -6.92
CA GLU A 32 -18.15 0.72 -6.40
C GLU A 32 -18.89 2.06 -6.42
N ARG A 33 -19.57 2.42 -7.51
CA ARG A 33 -20.34 3.67 -7.60
C ARG A 33 -21.51 3.70 -6.61
N THR A 34 -22.22 2.58 -6.49
CA THR A 34 -23.35 2.42 -5.57
C THR A 34 -22.87 2.47 -4.12
N ALA A 35 -21.81 1.74 -3.77
CA ALA A 35 -21.21 1.75 -2.44
C ALA A 35 -20.75 3.16 -2.05
N THR A 36 -20.00 3.87 -2.90
CA THR A 36 -19.58 5.25 -2.61
C THR A 36 -20.77 6.19 -2.42
N SER A 37 -21.84 6.03 -3.21
CA SER A 37 -23.04 6.86 -3.08
C SER A 37 -23.81 6.57 -1.80
N ILE A 38 -23.96 5.29 -1.44
CA ILE A 38 -24.61 4.85 -0.20
C ILE A 38 -23.80 5.33 1.01
N THR A 39 -22.48 5.16 1.03
CA THR A 39 -21.64 5.62 2.15
C THR A 39 -21.73 7.14 2.33
N LYS A 40 -21.71 7.92 1.24
CA LYS A 40 -21.89 9.38 1.31
C LYS A 40 -23.27 9.77 1.81
N ALA A 41 -24.32 9.10 1.33
CA ALA A 41 -25.68 9.35 1.79
C ALA A 41 -25.84 9.01 3.27
N ALA A 42 -25.42 7.81 3.69
CA ALA A 42 -25.51 7.31 5.06
C ALA A 42 -24.74 8.18 6.07
N GLY A 43 -23.63 8.80 5.67
CA GLY A 43 -22.86 9.72 6.51
C GLY A 43 -23.41 11.14 6.63
N SER A 44 -24.46 11.49 5.87
CA SER A 44 -25.02 12.85 5.87
C SER A 44 -26.00 13.09 7.02
N SER A 45 -26.04 14.30 7.57
CA SER A 45 -26.97 14.68 8.65
C SER A 45 -28.44 14.55 8.25
N THR A 46 -28.76 14.74 6.97
CA THR A 46 -30.12 14.59 6.44
C THR A 46 -30.56 13.13 6.39
N ALA A 47 -29.67 12.19 6.06
CA ALA A 47 -29.97 10.77 6.08
C ALA A 47 -30.22 10.25 7.50
N PHE A 48 -29.46 10.74 8.49
CA PHE A 48 -29.71 10.42 9.89
C PHE A 48 -31.10 10.87 10.33
N LEU A 49 -31.49 12.11 9.99
CA LEU A 49 -32.81 12.63 10.32
C LEU A 49 -33.94 11.83 9.65
N MET A 50 -33.76 11.44 8.39
CA MET A 50 -34.71 10.55 7.70
C MET A 50 -34.79 9.17 8.36
N ALA A 51 -33.67 8.57 8.76
CA ALA A 51 -33.67 7.28 9.44
C ALA A 51 -34.42 7.34 10.77
N VAL A 52 -34.21 8.40 11.56
CA VAL A 52 -34.96 8.64 12.81
C VAL A 52 -36.45 8.81 12.51
N ALA A 53 -36.82 9.59 11.49
CA ALA A 53 -38.21 9.76 11.10
C ALA A 53 -38.88 8.43 10.71
N VAL A 54 -38.18 7.57 9.97
CA VAL A 54 -38.66 6.23 9.61
C VAL A 54 -38.91 5.38 10.86
N ILE A 55 -37.99 5.39 11.82
CA ILE A 55 -38.15 4.67 13.10
C ILE A 55 -39.35 5.20 13.88
N LEU A 56 -39.56 6.53 13.90
CA LEU A 56 -40.70 7.14 14.58
C LEU A 56 -42.03 6.77 13.91
N VAL A 57 -42.11 6.82 12.58
CA VAL A 57 -43.31 6.40 11.83
C VAL A 57 -43.63 4.93 12.11
N TRP A 58 -42.61 4.07 12.11
CA TRP A 58 -42.76 2.68 12.50
C TRP A 58 -43.25 2.53 13.95
N ALA A 59 -42.65 3.25 14.91
CA ALA A 59 -43.09 3.17 16.31
C ALA A 59 -44.56 3.61 16.51
N VAL A 60 -45.00 4.66 15.79
CA VAL A 60 -46.37 5.19 15.85
C VAL A 60 -47.39 4.28 15.13
N THR A 61 -46.96 3.51 14.14
CA THR A 61 -47.83 2.54 13.46
C THR A 61 -47.95 1.22 14.24
N GLY A 62 -47.02 0.93 15.17
CA GLY A 62 -47.06 -0.26 16.03
C GLY A 62 -48.36 -0.51 16.81
N PRO A 63 -48.99 0.50 17.46
CA PRO A 63 -50.27 0.35 18.15
C PRO A 63 -51.42 -0.10 17.24
N ILE A 64 -51.41 0.28 15.96
CA ILE A 64 -52.42 -0.14 14.97
C ILE A 64 -52.33 -1.65 14.72
N PHE A 65 -51.11 -2.20 14.76
CA PHE A 65 -50.82 -3.61 14.55
C PHE A 65 -50.68 -4.40 15.86
N HIS A 66 -51.10 -3.81 16.99
CA HIS A 66 -51.01 -4.41 18.33
C HIS A 66 -49.62 -4.92 18.71
N TYR A 67 -48.55 -4.34 18.14
CA TYR A 67 -47.18 -4.85 18.30
C TYR A 67 -47.04 -6.36 18.04
N SER A 68 -47.78 -6.89 17.05
CA SER A 68 -47.79 -8.31 16.71
C SER A 68 -46.40 -8.89 16.40
N ASP A 69 -46.27 -10.22 16.50
CA ASP A 69 -45.01 -10.92 16.17
C ASP A 69 -44.54 -10.62 14.74
N THR A 70 -45.48 -10.54 13.78
CA THR A 70 -45.18 -10.16 12.38
C THR A 70 -44.64 -8.73 12.28
N TRP A 71 -45.18 -7.80 13.08
CA TRP A 71 -44.73 -6.40 13.10
C TRP A 71 -43.27 -6.26 13.56
N GLN A 72 -42.91 -7.00 14.61
CA GLN A 72 -41.54 -7.04 15.13
C GLN A 72 -40.60 -7.82 14.20
N LEU A 73 -41.08 -8.91 13.60
CA LEU A 73 -40.32 -9.73 12.65
C LEU A 73 -39.88 -8.89 11.45
N VAL A 74 -40.75 -8.06 10.88
CA VAL A 74 -40.43 -7.23 9.71
C VAL A 74 -39.23 -6.32 9.97
N ILE A 75 -39.17 -5.65 11.13
CA ILE A 75 -38.04 -4.75 11.41
C ILE A 75 -36.76 -5.50 11.75
N ASN A 76 -36.86 -6.58 12.54
CA ASN A 76 -35.70 -7.37 12.92
C ASN A 76 -35.08 -8.05 11.70
N THR A 77 -35.89 -8.65 10.84
CA THR A 77 -35.42 -9.26 9.59
C THR A 77 -34.90 -8.21 8.61
N GLY A 78 -35.61 -7.08 8.45
CA GLY A 78 -35.20 -5.98 7.57
C GLY A 78 -33.86 -5.38 7.97
N THR A 79 -33.69 -5.01 9.23
CA THR A 79 -32.44 -4.44 9.74
C THR A 79 -31.30 -5.45 9.66
N THR A 80 -31.55 -6.75 9.87
CA THR A 80 -30.51 -7.79 9.72
C THR A 80 -29.98 -7.86 8.30
N ILE A 81 -30.87 -7.86 7.29
CA ILE A 81 -30.47 -7.87 5.87
C ILE A 81 -29.71 -6.59 5.53
N ILE A 82 -30.23 -5.43 5.94
CA ILE A 82 -29.57 -4.13 5.69
C ILE A 82 -28.19 -4.11 6.33
N THR A 83 -28.05 -4.56 7.57
CA THR A 83 -26.78 -4.59 8.30
C THR A 83 -25.79 -5.53 7.62
N PHE A 84 -26.24 -6.72 7.20
CA PHE A 84 -25.40 -7.66 6.46
C PHE A 84 -24.85 -7.02 5.17
N LEU A 85 -25.71 -6.34 4.40
CA LEU A 85 -25.29 -5.61 3.20
C LEU A 85 -24.37 -4.42 3.54
N MET A 86 -24.67 -3.69 4.62
CA MET A 86 -23.89 -2.55 5.09
C MET A 86 -22.45 -2.93 5.39
N VAL A 87 -22.21 -4.11 6.01
CA VAL A 87 -20.84 -4.59 6.29
C VAL A 87 -20.02 -4.70 5.00
N PHE A 88 -20.56 -5.27 3.93
CA PHE A 88 -19.86 -5.35 2.65
C PHE A 88 -19.64 -3.99 1.99
N ILE A 89 -20.64 -3.08 2.08
CA ILE A 89 -20.53 -1.71 1.55
C ILE A 89 -19.43 -0.94 2.28
N ILE A 90 -19.40 -1.02 3.61
CA ILE A 90 -18.38 -0.40 4.45
C ILE A 90 -17.00 -0.97 4.14
N GLN A 91 -16.86 -2.31 4.08
CA GLN A 91 -15.59 -2.96 3.75
C GLN A 91 -15.05 -2.53 2.39
N GLN A 92 -15.92 -2.40 1.37
CA GLN A 92 -15.51 -1.92 0.05
C GLN A 92 -15.04 -0.45 0.06
N SER A 93 -15.72 0.40 0.84
CA SER A 93 -15.33 1.81 1.00
C SER A 93 -13.99 1.91 1.73
N GLN A 94 -13.86 1.21 2.86
CA GLN A 94 -12.65 1.20 3.69
C GLN A 94 -11.44 0.67 2.93
N ASN A 95 -11.59 -0.40 2.14
CA ASN A 95 -10.47 -0.97 1.39
C ASN A 95 -9.84 0.04 0.40
N LYS A 96 -10.66 0.91 -0.22
CA LYS A 96 -10.16 1.96 -1.11
C LYS A 96 -9.51 3.11 -0.35
N ASP A 97 -10.10 3.51 0.77
CA ASP A 97 -9.61 4.62 1.58
C ASP A 97 -8.26 4.27 2.23
N SER A 98 -8.08 3.01 2.68
CA SER A 98 -6.80 2.51 3.21
C SER A 98 -5.68 2.58 2.18
N LEU A 99 -5.93 2.13 0.94
CA LEU A 99 -4.94 2.19 -0.15
C LEU A 99 -4.57 3.64 -0.50
N ALA A 100 -5.54 4.56 -0.49
CA ALA A 100 -5.27 5.97 -0.75
C ALA A 100 -4.42 6.61 0.35
N ILE A 101 -4.59 6.20 1.60
CA ILE A 101 -3.75 6.65 2.73
C ILE A 101 -2.32 6.14 2.56
N GLN A 102 -2.15 4.86 2.24
CA GLN A 102 -0.85 4.23 1.97
C GLN A 102 -0.07 4.99 0.89
N LEU A 103 -0.69 5.20 -0.29
CA LEU A 103 -0.05 5.94 -1.39
C LEU A 103 0.35 7.37 -1.01
N LYS A 104 -0.48 8.08 -0.25
CA LYS A 104 -0.16 9.43 0.22
C LYS A 104 1.01 9.45 1.21
N LEU A 105 1.10 8.44 2.09
CA LEU A 105 2.22 8.30 3.02
C LEU A 105 3.51 7.95 2.26
N ASN A 106 3.43 7.06 1.28
CA ASN A 106 4.57 6.68 0.45
C ASN A 106 5.14 7.90 -0.31
N GLU A 107 4.28 8.77 -0.86
CA GLU A 107 4.70 10.01 -1.49
C GLU A 107 5.39 10.97 -0.50
N LEU A 108 4.86 11.12 0.72
CA LEU A 108 5.48 11.97 1.76
C LEU A 108 6.84 11.43 2.22
N ILE A 109 6.98 10.11 2.38
CA ILE A 109 8.25 9.45 2.72
C ILE A 109 9.25 9.63 1.58
N ALA A 110 8.82 9.48 0.33
CA ALA A 110 9.68 9.64 -0.84
C ALA A 110 10.18 11.08 -1.02
N CYS A 111 9.40 12.08 -0.59
CA CYS A 111 9.75 13.51 -0.69
C CYS A 111 10.69 14.00 0.43
N GLU A 112 10.86 13.24 1.52
CA GLU A 112 11.75 13.58 2.62
C GLU A 112 13.16 13.02 2.35
N GLU A 113 14.13 13.89 2.03
CA GLU A 113 15.52 13.50 1.69
C GLU A 113 16.24 12.68 2.78
N ARG A 114 15.73 12.70 4.02
CA ARG A 114 16.26 11.95 5.18
C ARG A 114 15.49 10.66 5.49
N ALA A 115 14.33 10.44 4.87
CA ALA A 115 13.57 9.22 5.07
C ALA A 115 14.16 8.10 4.19
N SER A 116 14.36 6.91 4.77
CA SER A 116 14.89 5.79 3.98
C SER A 116 13.79 5.29 3.05
N ASN A 117 14.02 5.32 1.73
CA ASN A 117 13.15 4.73 0.70
C ASN A 117 12.76 3.27 0.98
N ARG A 118 13.43 2.60 1.92
CA ARG A 118 13.13 1.24 2.36
C ARG A 118 11.87 1.10 3.23
N LEU A 119 11.23 2.22 3.57
CA LEU A 119 9.91 2.23 4.24
C LEU A 119 8.74 2.46 3.28
N ILE A 120 9.02 2.74 2.00
CA ILE A 120 8.01 2.87 0.95
C ILE A 120 7.42 1.48 0.69
N ASP A 121 6.09 1.40 0.55
CA ASP A 121 5.32 0.17 0.31
C ASP A 121 5.51 -0.90 1.42
N VAL A 122 5.71 -0.46 2.67
CA VAL A 122 5.92 -1.37 3.82
C VAL A 122 4.72 -2.31 4.06
N GLU A 123 3.51 -1.91 3.66
CA GLU A 123 2.30 -2.75 3.74
C GLU A 123 2.32 -4.01 2.85
N ASP A 124 3.10 -4.00 1.76
CA ASP A 124 3.14 -5.08 0.77
C ASP A 124 4.25 -6.10 1.09
N LEU A 125 5.07 -5.82 2.10
CA LEU A 125 6.13 -6.73 2.56
C LEU A 125 5.54 -8.00 3.15
N THR A 126 6.21 -9.13 2.87
CA THR A 126 5.95 -10.38 3.59
C THR A 126 6.31 -10.26 5.06
N GLN A 127 5.79 -11.15 5.90
CA GLN A 127 6.06 -11.14 7.33
C GLN A 127 7.57 -11.26 7.63
N GLU A 128 8.27 -12.11 6.88
CA GLU A 128 9.70 -12.32 6.99
C GLU A 128 10.49 -11.05 6.62
N GLU A 129 10.10 -10.36 5.54
CA GLU A 129 10.72 -9.11 5.11
C GLU A 129 10.48 -7.97 6.10
N LEU A 130 9.26 -7.89 6.65
CA LEU A 130 8.90 -6.90 7.67
C LEU A 130 9.70 -7.11 8.96
N GLU A 131 9.94 -8.36 9.38
CA GLU A 131 10.79 -8.67 10.52
C GLU A 131 12.25 -8.26 10.30
N VAL A 132 12.80 -8.48 9.11
CA VAL A 132 14.16 -8.05 8.76
C VAL A 132 14.25 -6.52 8.78
N LEU A 133 13.26 -5.83 8.21
CA LEU A 133 13.20 -4.37 8.20
C LEU A 133 13.11 -3.81 9.63
N LYS A 134 12.26 -4.40 10.48
CA LYS A 134 12.14 -4.05 11.90
C LYS A 134 13.48 -4.22 12.63
N LYS A 135 14.17 -5.35 12.45
CA LYS A 135 15.49 -5.60 13.07
C LYS A 135 16.53 -4.56 12.65
N PHE A 136 16.55 -4.17 11.39
CA PHE A 136 17.43 -3.11 10.88
C PHE A 136 17.17 -1.75 11.56
N TYR A 137 15.90 -1.35 11.69
CA TYR A 137 15.55 -0.08 12.33
C TYR A 137 15.77 -0.06 13.84
N VAL A 138 15.48 -1.17 14.53
CA VAL A 138 15.83 -1.33 15.94
C VAL A 138 17.34 -1.17 16.13
N ARG A 139 18.14 -1.80 15.26
CA ARG A 139 19.60 -1.68 15.33
C ARG A 139 20.08 -0.25 15.06
N LEU A 140 19.48 0.45 14.09
CA LEU A 140 19.76 1.87 13.82
C LEU A 140 19.44 2.73 15.04
N SER A 141 18.29 2.52 15.67
CA SER A 141 17.88 3.26 16.88
C SER A 141 18.84 3.01 18.04
N GLU A 142 19.27 1.77 18.26
CA GLU A 142 20.28 1.43 19.28
C GLU A 142 21.61 2.15 19.02
N LEU A 143 22.06 2.18 17.77
CA LEU A 143 23.31 2.86 17.38
C LEU A 143 23.18 4.38 17.57
N ALA A 144 22.06 4.99 17.16
CA ALA A 144 21.79 6.41 17.37
C ALA A 144 21.67 6.78 18.87
N GLU A 145 21.15 5.87 19.70
CA GLU A 145 21.07 6.06 21.15
C GLU A 145 22.45 5.93 21.82
N GLN A 146 23.32 5.06 21.30
CA GLN A 146 24.72 4.95 21.72
C GLN A 146 25.56 6.16 21.24
N GLU A 147 25.18 6.79 20.12
CA GLU A 147 25.77 8.02 19.61
C GLU A 147 25.26 9.30 20.31
N LYS A 148 24.53 9.20 21.44
CA LYS A 148 24.31 10.33 22.38
C LYS A 148 25.61 10.78 23.08
N ASP A 149 26.71 10.89 22.34
CA ASP A 149 27.85 11.73 22.69
C ASP A 149 27.57 13.13 22.11
N LEU A 150 27.47 14.11 23.01
CA LEU A 150 26.81 15.41 22.83
C LEU A 150 27.48 16.36 21.81
N PHE A 151 28.46 15.90 21.02
CA PHE A 151 29.30 16.77 20.17
C PHE A 151 29.75 16.22 18.80
N SER A 152 29.17 15.13 18.29
CA SER A 152 29.59 14.58 16.98
C SER A 152 28.46 14.61 15.94
N SER A 153 28.06 15.82 15.51
CA SER A 153 27.29 15.97 14.26
C SER A 153 28.21 15.71 13.07
N HIS A 154 28.38 14.44 12.70
CA HIS A 154 28.86 14.12 11.36
C HIS A 154 27.66 14.18 10.41
N SER A 155 27.50 15.32 9.73
CA SER A 155 26.70 15.42 8.50
C SER A 155 27.07 14.24 7.59
N VAL A 156 26.10 13.69 6.87
CA VAL A 156 26.28 12.63 5.86
C VAL A 156 27.35 13.00 4.80
N ASP A 157 27.68 14.29 4.68
CA ASP A 157 28.81 14.78 3.88
C ASP A 157 30.17 14.22 4.32
N GLU A 158 30.38 13.95 5.62
CA GLU A 158 31.68 13.47 6.14
C GLU A 158 31.87 11.95 5.98
N ALA A 159 30.78 11.19 5.89
CA ALA A 159 30.83 9.75 5.56
C ALA A 159 31.07 9.53 4.05
N THR A 160 30.54 10.41 3.20
CA THR A 160 30.66 10.30 1.73
C THR A 160 32.06 10.73 1.24
N GLY A 161 32.76 11.61 1.95
CA GLY A 161 34.14 12.02 1.64
C GLY A 161 35.19 10.89 1.73
N ARG A 162 35.00 9.89 2.61
CA ARG A 162 35.96 8.79 2.77
C ARG A 162 35.91 7.75 1.65
N HIS A 163 34.79 7.62 0.93
CA HIS A 163 34.68 6.70 -0.19
C HIS A 163 35.42 7.22 -1.45
N ASN A 164 35.28 8.52 -1.74
CA ASN A 164 35.97 9.16 -2.88
C ASN A 164 37.49 9.27 -2.66
N HIS A 165 37.95 9.49 -1.42
CA HIS A 165 39.39 9.50 -1.13
C HIS A 165 40.04 8.12 -1.40
N LYS A 166 39.37 7.01 -1.05
CA LYS A 166 39.87 5.65 -1.32
C LYS A 166 39.91 5.28 -2.80
N LEU A 167 39.02 5.85 -3.63
CA LEU A 167 39.04 5.65 -5.08
C LEU A 167 40.16 6.43 -5.78
N SER A 168 40.51 7.64 -5.29
CA SER A 168 41.61 8.44 -5.84
C SER A 168 43.00 7.82 -5.56
N ILE A 169 43.18 7.14 -4.42
CA ILE A 169 44.43 6.46 -4.06
C ILE A 169 44.65 5.19 -4.90
N ARG A 170 43.56 4.50 -5.30
CA ARG A 170 43.64 3.23 -6.03
C ARG A 170 43.94 3.40 -7.54
N HIS A 171 43.82 4.62 -8.07
CA HIS A 171 43.98 4.92 -9.50
C HIS A 171 45.24 5.71 -9.87
N LYS A 172 46.13 6.00 -8.92
CA LYS A 172 47.45 6.55 -9.25
C LYS A 172 48.42 5.39 -9.53
N PRO A 173 48.91 5.19 -10.77
CA PRO A 173 49.94 4.20 -11.00
C PRO A 173 51.15 4.57 -10.14
N MET A 174 51.69 3.59 -9.41
CA MET A 174 52.95 3.74 -8.68
C MET A 174 54.00 4.33 -9.64
N PRO A 175 54.73 5.39 -9.26
CA PRO A 175 55.88 5.81 -10.03
C PRO A 175 56.89 4.66 -9.99
N LEU A 176 57.18 4.09 -11.16
CA LEU A 176 58.26 3.11 -11.31
C LEU A 176 59.54 3.77 -10.79
N MET A 177 60.08 3.25 -9.70
CA MET A 177 61.41 3.60 -9.24
C MET A 177 62.40 3.26 -10.35
N ASN A 178 62.83 4.29 -11.08
CA ASN A 178 63.86 4.21 -12.10
C ASN A 178 65.19 3.86 -11.42
N ASN A 179 65.60 2.61 -11.52
CA ASN A 179 66.92 2.16 -11.09
C ASN A 179 67.94 2.41 -12.19
N ASN A 180 68.34 3.67 -12.37
CA ASN A 180 69.49 4.08 -13.18
C ASN A 180 70.37 5.00 -12.32
N GLY A 181 71.37 4.42 -11.65
CA GLY A 181 72.29 5.20 -10.83
C GLY A 181 73.28 4.40 -9.99
N ALA A 182 73.93 3.39 -10.56
CA ALA A 182 75.13 2.82 -9.96
C ALA A 182 76.13 2.37 -11.04
N GLU A 183 76.68 3.33 -11.78
CA GLU A 183 77.98 3.16 -12.42
C GLU A 183 78.97 4.18 -11.84
N LYS A 184 80.05 3.64 -11.25
CA LYS A 184 81.39 4.19 -11.08
C LYS A 184 81.60 5.42 -10.18
N LYS A 185 82.33 5.19 -9.07
CA LYS A 185 83.64 5.82 -8.81
C LYS A 185 84.31 5.21 -7.57
N GLN A 186 85.25 4.29 -7.77
CA GLN A 186 86.68 4.41 -7.46
C GLN A 186 87.39 3.12 -7.86
#